data_AF-A0A812PI49-F1
#
_entry.id   AF-A0A812PI49-F1
#
_cell.length_a   1.000
_cell.length_b   1.000
_cell.length_c   1.000
_cell.angle_alpha   90.00
_cell.angle_beta   90.00
_cell.angle_gamma   90.00
#
_symmetry.space_group_name_H-M   'P 1'
#
loop_
_entity.id
_entity.type
_entity.pdbx_description
1 polymer ?
#
loop_
_entity_poly.entity_id
_entity_poly.type
_entity_poly.pdbx_seq_one_letter_code
_entity_poly.pdbx_strand_id
1 'polypeptide(L)'
;MARTKIHLVSVAREALASGVSATAENFRLCVPKFSKWLKSSEGKRFEARGKGYDDGVYLTSALLRKFLPRGYTHFCFSKDGEEVNVVLRGFFKFTGLTVADEDEESNVTAEAHSFLFHGYNMEDAQRFCVTTKSNGENGKYTFRKIFGDWYAFAGSKNTGNTWKLGADVSSLYPIPDLDPIAGVGPRIISYVDRTVSEMPDAARESFLEMVNQSQVTVMVEQNEERHEHIFPIQKSWVDHVAILTSEGFPWSQHEAFEVFDRYGLRRVALEICTDMSKLSSSMDDIRNSTDTEGAVLYLERLDGVAVGLIKVKSDHYVIARRTREILRGLVKASEGRKPLELELEKTKGKLREGMKTLTHVAGCAEHHQEWSKRAEDFASSWVGTFQASDDVTRRALVTEFHMKFGSLYHRFLASQKVLPLSDFSLEVARAAAPRRGGPLPSEEDPDSPQHGPSDGESAGEGKGQGKGKGKGKGKSKGKSWWRRPRRS
;
A
#
# COMPACT_ATOMS: atom_id res chain seq x y z
N MET A 1 2.46 21.07 -17.12
CA MET A 1 1.31 20.20 -16.83
C MET A 1 1.79 18.78 -16.55
N ALA A 2 1.53 18.26 -15.35
CA ALA A 2 1.80 16.87 -15.02
C ALA A 2 0.83 15.94 -15.78
N ARG A 3 1.33 14.90 -16.45
CA ARG A 3 0.46 13.87 -17.06
C ARG A 3 0.19 12.78 -16.01
N THR A 4 -0.89 12.92 -15.26
CA THR A 4 -1.44 11.82 -14.45
C THR A 4 -1.89 10.70 -15.39
N LYS A 5 -1.60 9.43 -15.07
CA LYS A 5 -2.15 8.32 -15.85
C LYS A 5 -3.57 8.09 -15.34
N ILE A 6 -4.54 8.64 -16.05
CA ILE A 6 -5.94 8.32 -15.85
C ILE A 6 -6.18 6.98 -16.54
N HIS A 7 -6.46 5.96 -15.74
CA HIS A 7 -6.92 4.68 -16.26
C HIS A 7 -8.42 4.78 -16.42
N LEU A 8 -8.87 5.05 -17.65
CA LEU A 8 -10.26 4.93 -18.02
C LEU A 8 -10.60 3.44 -18.12
N VAL A 9 -11.56 2.99 -17.33
CA VAL A 9 -12.05 1.62 -17.30
C VAL A 9 -13.56 1.67 -17.48
N SER A 10 -14.09 0.98 -18.48
CA SER A 10 -15.54 0.77 -18.59
C SER A 10 -16.01 -0.10 -17.44
N VAL A 11 -17.10 0.28 -16.77
CA VAL A 11 -17.73 -0.58 -15.75
C VAL A 11 -18.42 -1.74 -16.46
N ALA A 12 -18.28 -2.95 -15.90
CA ALA A 12 -18.92 -4.15 -16.44
C ALA A 12 -20.44 -3.95 -16.54
N ARG A 13 -21.07 -4.37 -17.65
CA ARG A 13 -22.50 -4.15 -17.89
C ARG A 13 -23.35 -4.89 -16.86
N GLU A 14 -22.88 -6.04 -16.41
CA GLU A 14 -23.50 -6.90 -15.41
C GLU A 14 -23.53 -6.24 -14.02
N ALA A 15 -22.68 -5.24 -13.79
CA ALA A 15 -22.66 -4.44 -12.57
C ALA A 15 -23.67 -3.27 -12.59
N LEU A 16 -24.36 -3.04 -13.71
CA LEU A 16 -25.22 -1.88 -13.95
C LEU A 16 -26.68 -2.27 -14.20
N ALA A 17 -27.60 -1.37 -13.88
CA ALA A 17 -29.00 -1.51 -14.26
C ALA A 17 -29.18 -1.41 -15.79
N SER A 18 -30.29 -1.96 -16.29
CA SER A 18 -30.63 -1.89 -17.71
C SER A 18 -30.72 -0.44 -18.20
N GLY A 19 -30.07 -0.16 -19.34
CA GLY A 19 -30.01 1.18 -19.94
C GLY A 19 -29.01 2.15 -19.29
N VAL A 20 -28.35 1.75 -18.20
CA VAL A 20 -27.31 2.56 -17.55
C VAL A 20 -25.95 2.18 -18.12
N SER A 21 -25.14 3.19 -18.43
CA SER A 21 -23.71 3.03 -18.74
C SER A 21 -22.87 3.75 -17.70
N ALA A 22 -21.64 3.30 -17.47
CA ALA A 22 -20.74 3.97 -16.55
C ALA A 22 -19.27 3.81 -16.96
N THR A 23 -18.49 4.86 -16.67
CA THR A 23 -17.03 4.86 -16.80
C THR A 23 -16.40 5.13 -15.44
N ALA A 24 -15.22 4.55 -15.21
CA ALA A 24 -14.42 4.76 -14.02
C ALA A 24 -13.03 5.29 -14.39
N GLU A 25 -12.70 6.46 -13.87
CA GLU A 25 -11.40 7.10 -13.99
C GLU A 25 -10.60 6.85 -12.71
N ASN A 26 -9.71 5.87 -12.75
CA ASN A 26 -8.83 5.56 -11.62
C ASN A 26 -7.55 6.41 -11.70
N PHE A 27 -7.37 7.30 -10.73
CA PHE A 27 -6.21 8.19 -10.69
C PHE A 27 -5.04 7.51 -9.98
N ARG A 28 -4.03 7.13 -10.77
CA ARG A 28 -2.78 6.55 -10.26
C ARG A 28 -1.60 7.44 -10.63
N LEU A 29 -0.80 7.81 -9.64
CA LEU A 29 0.48 8.47 -9.86
C LEU A 29 1.50 7.42 -10.36
N CYS A 30 2.31 7.78 -11.35
CA CYS A 30 3.28 6.87 -11.96
C CYS A 30 4.69 7.46 -11.85
N VAL A 31 5.34 7.28 -10.69
CA VAL A 31 6.64 7.91 -10.35
C VAL A 31 7.69 7.85 -11.46
N PRO A 32 7.92 6.74 -12.18
CA PRO A 32 8.96 6.71 -13.22
C PRO A 32 8.73 7.73 -14.35
N LYS A 33 7.48 8.09 -14.65
CA LYS A 33 7.15 9.14 -15.62
C LYS A 33 7.30 10.54 -15.05
N PHE A 34 7.20 10.67 -13.72
CA PHE A 34 7.37 11.92 -12.98
C PHE A 34 8.83 12.22 -12.64
N SER A 35 9.69 11.21 -12.46
CA SER A 35 11.07 11.35 -11.97
C SER A 35 11.92 12.33 -12.77
N LYS A 36 11.65 12.51 -14.07
CA LYS A 36 12.33 13.51 -14.91
C LYS A 36 12.02 14.97 -14.52
N TRP A 37 10.88 15.19 -13.87
CA TRP A 37 10.41 16.49 -13.38
C TRP A 37 10.63 16.67 -11.88
N LEU A 38 10.75 15.56 -11.14
CA LEU A 38 11.08 15.60 -9.72
C LEU A 38 12.57 15.93 -9.58
N LYS A 39 12.86 17.13 -9.10
CA LYS A 39 14.20 17.56 -8.71
C LYS A 39 14.19 17.86 -7.22
N SER A 40 15.27 17.55 -6.52
CA SER A 40 15.48 18.07 -5.17
C SER A 40 15.58 19.60 -5.18
N SER A 41 15.54 20.23 -4.00
CA SER A 41 15.84 21.66 -3.83
C SER A 41 17.21 22.03 -4.41
N GLU A 42 18.15 21.09 -4.44
CA GLU A 42 19.49 21.21 -5.05
C GLU A 42 19.49 20.99 -6.58
N GLY A 43 18.34 20.77 -7.21
CA GLY A 43 18.21 20.57 -8.66
C GLY A 43 18.60 19.18 -9.17
N LYS A 44 18.99 18.25 -8.29
CA LYS A 44 19.33 16.87 -8.66
C LYS A 44 18.06 16.10 -9.01
N ARG A 45 18.12 15.27 -10.06
CA ARG A 45 17.00 14.36 -10.39
C ARG A 45 16.73 13.47 -9.18
N PHE A 46 15.45 13.30 -8.86
CA PHE A 46 15.05 12.38 -7.82
C PHE A 46 15.38 10.96 -8.28
N GLU A 47 16.43 10.37 -7.69
CA GLU A 47 16.73 8.95 -7.88
C GLU A 47 15.63 8.16 -7.18
N ALA A 48 14.79 7.47 -7.95
CA ALA A 48 13.72 6.65 -7.40
C ALA A 48 14.33 5.56 -6.51
N ARG A 49 14.32 5.76 -5.19
CA ARG A 49 14.61 4.71 -4.22
C ARG A 49 13.32 3.91 -4.02
N GLY A 50 13.28 2.70 -4.56
CA GLY A 50 12.17 1.76 -4.36
C GLY A 50 11.15 1.68 -5.50
N LYS A 51 10.40 0.57 -5.51
CA LYS A 51 9.41 0.22 -6.54
C LYS A 51 7.98 0.70 -6.22
N GLY A 52 7.79 1.58 -5.23
CA GLY A 52 6.47 2.07 -4.78
C GLY A 52 6.02 3.37 -5.46
N TYR A 53 4.77 3.42 -5.93
CA TYR A 53 4.33 4.25 -7.05
C TYR A 53 3.69 5.63 -6.71
N ASP A 54 3.58 6.04 -5.45
CA ASP A 54 2.91 7.31 -5.10
C ASP A 54 3.56 8.14 -3.98
N ASP A 55 4.04 7.51 -2.90
CA ASP A 55 4.57 8.23 -1.73
C ASP A 55 5.67 9.23 -2.08
N GLY A 56 6.65 8.83 -2.90
CA GLY A 56 7.74 9.72 -3.33
C GLY A 56 7.25 10.98 -4.06
N VAL A 57 6.12 10.91 -4.76
CA VAL A 57 5.56 12.08 -5.47
C VAL A 57 4.92 13.05 -4.48
N TYR A 58 4.20 12.53 -3.49
CA TYR A 58 3.67 13.35 -2.40
C TYR A 58 4.76 14.01 -1.56
N LEU A 59 5.89 13.32 -1.34
CA LEU A 59 7.05 13.93 -0.65
C LEU A 59 7.57 15.16 -1.40
N THR A 60 7.52 15.14 -2.74
CA THR A 60 8.06 16.21 -3.58
C THR A 60 7.09 17.34 -3.93
N SER A 61 5.80 17.24 -3.60
CA SER A 61 4.80 18.20 -4.06
C SER A 61 3.76 18.56 -3.00
N ALA A 62 3.91 19.75 -2.41
CA ALA A 62 2.91 20.35 -1.51
C ALA A 62 1.53 20.47 -2.17
N LEU A 63 1.49 20.76 -3.48
CA LEU A 63 0.24 20.84 -4.24
C LEU A 63 -0.52 19.50 -4.22
N LEU A 64 0.17 18.39 -4.48
CA LEU A 64 -0.47 17.08 -4.47
C LEU A 64 -0.96 16.70 -3.07
N ARG A 65 -0.20 17.03 -2.02
CA ARG A 65 -0.62 16.81 -0.64
C ARG A 65 -1.90 17.56 -0.30
N LYS A 66 -2.02 18.81 -0.77
CA LYS A 66 -3.17 19.67 -0.52
C LYS A 66 -4.42 19.32 -1.34
N PHE A 67 -4.26 18.80 -2.56
CA PHE A 67 -5.36 18.71 -3.53
C PHE A 67 -5.65 17.32 -4.09
N LEU A 68 -4.75 16.33 -3.92
CA LEU A 68 -4.95 15.00 -4.49
C LEU A 68 -5.05 13.93 -3.38
N PRO A 69 -6.26 13.44 -3.08
CA PRO A 69 -6.45 12.31 -2.17
C PRO A 69 -5.68 11.07 -2.62
N ARG A 70 -5.18 10.30 -1.66
CA ARG A 70 -4.47 9.04 -1.92
C ARG A 70 -5.50 7.94 -2.14
N GLY A 71 -5.71 7.60 -3.41
CA GLY A 71 -6.72 6.65 -3.85
C GLY A 71 -8.00 7.36 -4.23
N TYR A 72 -8.03 7.87 -5.46
CA TYR A 72 -9.10 8.70 -5.99
C TYR A 72 -9.65 8.06 -7.27
N THR A 73 -10.95 7.80 -7.29
CA THR A 73 -11.67 7.27 -8.46
C THR A 73 -12.90 8.12 -8.72
N HIS A 74 -13.06 8.53 -9.97
CA HIS A 74 -14.23 9.27 -10.43
C HIS A 74 -15.07 8.36 -11.33
N PHE A 75 -16.36 8.28 -11.07
CA PHE A 75 -17.31 7.52 -11.87
C PHE A 75 -18.29 8.48 -12.53
N CYS A 76 -18.51 8.31 -13.82
CA CYS A 76 -19.55 9.00 -14.57
C CYS A 76 -20.56 7.97 -15.09
N PHE A 77 -21.81 8.11 -14.65
CA PHE A 77 -22.94 7.29 -15.08
C PHE A 77 -23.79 8.08 -16.07
N SER A 78 -24.32 7.41 -17.09
CA SER A 78 -25.19 8.03 -18.08
C SER A 78 -26.39 7.14 -18.39
N LYS A 79 -27.59 7.73 -18.45
CA LYS A 79 -28.85 7.10 -18.86
C LYS A 79 -29.73 8.12 -19.56
N ASP A 80 -30.19 7.81 -20.78
CA ASP A 80 -31.11 8.66 -21.55
C ASP A 80 -30.67 10.14 -21.70
N GLY A 81 -29.35 10.38 -21.73
CA GLY A 81 -28.74 11.71 -21.82
C GLY A 81 -28.53 12.44 -20.49
N GLU A 82 -29.01 11.89 -19.36
CA GLU A 82 -28.71 12.39 -18.01
C GLU A 82 -27.38 11.82 -17.52
N GLU A 83 -26.59 12.62 -16.80
CA GLU A 83 -25.30 12.22 -16.20
C GLU A 83 -25.28 12.39 -14.68
N VAL A 84 -24.75 11.38 -13.98
CA VAL A 84 -24.53 11.41 -12.53
C VAL A 84 -23.08 11.06 -12.23
N ASN A 85 -22.40 11.93 -11.48
CA ASN A 85 -21.00 11.76 -11.12
C ASN A 85 -20.85 11.33 -9.65
N VAL A 86 -19.99 10.35 -9.41
CA VAL A 86 -19.66 9.85 -8.06
C VAL A 86 -18.16 9.84 -7.86
N VAL A 87 -17.70 10.35 -6.72
CA VAL A 87 -16.29 10.31 -6.35
C VAL A 87 -16.08 9.37 -5.18
N LEU A 88 -15.18 8.40 -5.36
CA LEU A 88 -14.66 7.55 -4.29
C LEU A 88 -13.23 7.99 -3.96
N ARG A 89 -13.02 8.54 -2.76
CA ARG A 89 -11.73 9.14 -2.36
C ARG A 89 -11.23 8.58 -1.02
N GLY A 90 -9.93 8.35 -0.92
CA GLY A 90 -9.26 8.08 0.34
C GLY A 90 -8.86 9.35 1.07
N PHE A 91 -8.07 9.21 2.13
CA PHE A 91 -7.45 10.36 2.82
C PHE A 91 -6.51 11.14 1.89
N PHE A 92 -6.35 12.43 2.16
CA PHE A 92 -5.14 13.13 1.73
C PHE A 92 -3.90 12.45 2.33
N LYS A 93 -2.74 12.60 1.67
CA LYS A 93 -1.50 12.08 2.24
C LYS A 93 -1.21 12.85 3.54
N PHE A 94 -1.00 12.13 4.63
CA PHE A 94 -0.55 12.67 5.92
C PHE A 94 0.83 12.13 6.33
N THR A 95 1.46 12.82 7.28
CA THR A 95 2.84 12.63 7.74
C THR A 95 2.86 12.65 9.27
N GLY A 96 3.97 12.27 9.88
CA GLY A 96 4.18 12.49 11.30
C GLY A 96 4.71 13.90 11.61
N LEU A 97 4.67 14.33 12.87
CA LEU A 97 5.12 15.68 13.23
C LEU A 97 6.64 15.83 13.18
N THR A 98 7.35 14.74 13.45
CA THR A 98 8.80 14.72 13.54
C THR A 98 9.38 13.68 12.59
N VAL A 99 10.68 13.75 12.36
CA VAL A 99 11.40 12.73 11.56
C VAL A 99 11.26 11.34 12.21
N ALA A 100 11.06 11.26 13.54
CA ALA A 100 10.84 10.01 14.28
C ALA A 100 9.60 9.24 13.83
N ASP A 101 8.65 9.94 13.23
CA ASP A 101 7.34 9.39 12.88
C ASP A 101 7.26 8.94 11.39
N GLU A 102 8.38 9.04 10.65
CA GLU A 102 8.50 8.63 9.26
C GLU A 102 9.36 7.36 9.09
N ASP A 103 9.03 6.53 8.10
CA ASP A 103 9.80 5.29 7.83
C ASP A 103 11.22 5.57 7.27
N GLU A 104 11.36 6.73 6.63
CA GLU A 104 12.56 7.20 5.97
C GLU A 104 12.76 8.67 6.31
N GLU A 105 14.02 9.04 6.59
CA GLU A 105 14.39 10.43 6.80
C GLU A 105 14.04 11.23 5.54
N SER A 106 13.09 12.15 5.69
CA SER A 106 12.67 13.05 4.62
C SER A 106 12.55 14.45 5.18
N ASN A 107 12.94 15.45 4.38
CA ASN A 107 12.81 16.86 4.75
C ASN A 107 11.35 17.35 4.75
N VAL A 108 10.40 16.44 4.54
CA VAL A 108 8.99 16.77 4.36
C VAL A 108 8.31 17.13 5.68
N THR A 109 8.85 16.65 6.80
CA THR A 109 8.42 17.05 8.14
C THR A 109 8.72 18.52 8.44
N ALA A 110 9.71 19.13 7.78
CA ALA A 110 9.92 20.59 7.84
C ALA A 110 8.74 21.37 7.21
N GLU A 111 7.94 20.71 6.39
CA GLU A 111 6.70 21.22 5.80
C GLU A 111 5.46 20.59 6.44
N ALA A 112 5.51 20.19 7.72
CA ALA A 112 4.39 19.56 8.43
C ALA A 112 3.08 20.37 8.31
N HIS A 113 3.16 21.70 8.33
CA HIS A 113 2.01 22.59 8.11
C HIS A 113 1.32 22.36 6.75
N SER A 114 2.03 21.87 5.73
CA SER A 114 1.46 21.57 4.41
C SER A 114 0.59 20.29 4.39
N PHE A 115 0.56 19.56 5.51
CA PHE A 115 -0.28 18.39 5.72
C PHE A 115 -1.52 18.68 6.57
N LEU A 116 -1.62 19.89 7.13
CA LEU A 116 -2.80 20.35 7.84
C LEU A 116 -3.86 20.83 6.85
N PHE A 117 -5.11 20.69 7.24
CA PHE A 117 -6.26 20.99 6.40
C PHE A 117 -6.59 22.48 6.41
N HIS A 118 -7.26 22.96 5.37
CA HIS A 118 -7.76 24.34 5.26
C HIS A 118 -6.75 25.48 5.49
N GLY A 119 -5.44 25.19 5.51
CA GLY A 119 -4.42 26.17 5.89
C GLY A 119 -4.32 26.42 7.39
N TYR A 120 -4.93 25.55 8.20
CA TYR A 120 -4.76 25.53 9.65
C TYR A 120 -3.32 25.22 10.05
N ASN A 121 -3.02 25.52 11.30
CA ASN A 121 -1.78 25.22 11.99
C ASN A 121 -2.06 24.40 13.26
N MET A 122 -1.01 24.01 13.98
CA MET A 122 -1.14 23.20 15.20
C MET A 122 -1.88 23.91 16.34
N GLU A 123 -1.83 25.25 16.40
CA GLU A 123 -2.50 26.05 17.43
C GLU A 123 -4.03 26.09 17.23
N ASP A 124 -4.50 25.83 16.00
CA ASP A 124 -5.92 25.68 15.72
C ASP A 124 -6.49 24.37 16.30
N ALA A 125 -5.64 23.37 16.58
CA ALA A 125 -6.06 22.13 17.21
C ALA A 125 -6.31 22.34 18.71
N GLN A 126 -7.52 22.03 19.16
CA GLN A 126 -7.95 22.21 20.55
C GLN A 126 -8.14 20.89 21.28
N ARG A 127 -8.23 19.78 20.54
CA ARG A 127 -8.25 18.41 21.04
C ARG A 127 -7.62 17.47 20.02
N PHE A 128 -7.32 16.25 20.44
CA PHE A 128 -6.94 15.19 19.51
C PHE A 128 -7.61 13.86 19.87
N CYS A 129 -7.82 13.04 18.86
CA CYS A 129 -8.31 11.68 19.01
C CYS A 129 -7.23 10.69 18.58
N VAL A 130 -6.95 9.68 19.40
CA VAL A 130 -5.99 8.60 19.10
C VAL A 130 -6.76 7.38 18.62
N THR A 131 -6.38 6.86 17.46
CA THR A 131 -6.90 5.59 16.95
C THR A 131 -5.78 4.60 16.71
N THR A 132 -6.01 3.32 17.02
CA THR A 132 -5.03 2.28 16.70
C THR A 132 -4.80 2.23 15.19
N LYS A 133 -3.53 2.24 14.78
CA LYS A 133 -3.19 2.05 13.38
C LYS A 133 -3.16 0.55 13.07
N SER A 134 -4.25 0.03 12.48
CA SER A 134 -4.32 -1.35 12.01
C SER A 134 -3.21 -1.66 10.99
N ASN A 135 -2.75 -2.92 10.96
CA ASN A 135 -1.59 -3.39 10.18
C ASN A 135 -1.96 -3.99 8.82
N GLY A 136 -3.14 -3.61 8.30
CA GLY A 136 -3.76 -4.20 7.13
C GLY A 136 -3.54 -3.40 5.84
N GLU A 137 -4.50 -3.53 4.94
CA GLU A 137 -4.56 -2.82 3.68
C GLU A 137 -5.71 -1.80 3.67
N ASN A 138 -5.40 -0.58 3.27
CA ASN A 138 -6.39 0.48 3.24
C ASN A 138 -7.47 0.26 2.17
N GLY A 139 -8.72 0.37 2.60
CA GLY A 139 -9.91 0.33 1.78
C GLY A 139 -10.83 1.53 2.01
N LYS A 140 -11.76 1.69 1.09
CA LYS A 140 -12.76 2.76 1.13
C LYS A 140 -14.03 2.32 0.42
N TYR A 141 -15.17 2.83 0.86
CA TYR A 141 -16.44 2.62 0.18
C TYR A 141 -17.44 3.75 0.36
N THR A 142 -18.44 3.81 -0.53
CA THR A 142 -19.59 4.70 -0.43
C THR A 142 -20.81 4.10 -1.14
N PHE A 143 -21.99 4.67 -0.92
CA PHE A 143 -23.25 4.25 -1.54
C PHE A 143 -23.96 5.44 -2.15
N ARG A 144 -24.52 5.27 -3.35
CA ARG A 144 -25.29 6.31 -4.02
C ARG A 144 -26.54 5.74 -4.65
N LYS A 145 -27.60 6.54 -4.64
CA LYS A 145 -28.79 6.29 -5.45
C LYS A 145 -28.60 6.93 -6.82
N ILE A 146 -28.56 6.13 -7.88
CA ILE A 146 -28.29 6.56 -9.26
C ILE A 146 -29.43 6.08 -10.14
N PHE A 147 -30.14 7.01 -10.77
CA PHE A 147 -31.32 6.73 -11.60
C PHE A 147 -32.36 5.83 -10.92
N GLY A 148 -32.53 5.99 -9.60
CA GLY A 148 -33.49 5.25 -8.78
C GLY A 148 -32.95 3.97 -8.12
N ASP A 149 -31.81 3.45 -8.58
CA ASP A 149 -31.20 2.22 -8.07
C ASP A 149 -30.06 2.51 -7.08
N TRP A 150 -29.87 1.61 -6.12
CA TRP A 150 -28.74 1.68 -5.18
C TRP A 150 -27.48 1.07 -5.79
N TYR A 151 -26.38 1.83 -5.73
CA TYR A 151 -25.05 1.39 -6.12
C TYR A 151 -24.09 1.49 -4.95
N ALA A 152 -23.21 0.50 -4.86
CA ALA A 152 -22.05 0.52 -4.00
C ALA A 152 -20.80 0.88 -4.81
N PHE A 153 -19.85 1.52 -4.12
CA PHE A 153 -18.55 1.90 -4.64
C PHE A 153 -17.53 1.47 -3.62
N ALA A 154 -16.57 0.63 -3.99
CA ALA A 154 -15.54 0.21 -3.05
C ALA A 154 -14.23 -0.13 -3.74
N GLY A 155 -13.16 -0.12 -2.96
CA GLY A 155 -11.87 -0.63 -3.41
C GLY A 155 -10.73 -0.31 -2.47
N SER A 156 -9.55 -0.80 -2.84
CA SER A 156 -8.30 -0.52 -2.14
C SER A 156 -7.85 0.92 -2.35
N LYS A 157 -6.74 1.31 -1.73
CA LYS A 157 -6.02 2.54 -2.08
C LYS A 157 -5.80 2.72 -3.60
N ASN A 158 -5.59 1.64 -4.36
CA ASN A 158 -5.22 1.73 -5.78
C ASN A 158 -6.37 1.41 -6.74
N THR A 159 -7.53 1.00 -6.25
CA THR A 159 -8.67 0.56 -7.07
C THR A 159 -9.96 1.21 -6.60
N GLY A 160 -10.89 1.45 -7.52
CA GLY A 160 -12.28 1.74 -7.25
C GLY A 160 -13.14 1.00 -8.25
N ASN A 161 -14.12 0.25 -7.75
CA ASN A 161 -15.12 -0.47 -8.54
C ASN A 161 -16.52 -0.10 -8.06
N THR A 162 -17.53 -0.42 -8.86
CA THR A 162 -18.93 -0.14 -8.55
C THR A 162 -19.86 -1.24 -9.04
N TRP A 163 -20.89 -1.53 -8.26
CA TRP A 163 -21.93 -2.50 -8.60
C TRP A 163 -23.28 -2.05 -8.06
N LYS A 164 -24.35 -2.46 -8.75
CA LYS A 164 -25.71 -2.36 -8.24
C LYS A 164 -25.87 -3.29 -7.03
N LEU A 165 -26.46 -2.79 -5.95
CA LEU A 165 -26.75 -3.62 -4.78
C LEU A 165 -27.62 -4.82 -5.16
N GLY A 166 -27.26 -6.01 -4.68
CA GLY A 166 -27.90 -7.28 -5.04
C GLY A 166 -27.28 -8.00 -6.25
N ALA A 167 -26.29 -7.41 -6.94
CA ALA A 167 -25.51 -8.11 -7.94
C ALA A 167 -24.55 -9.15 -7.30
N ASP A 168 -24.18 -10.19 -8.03
CA ASP A 168 -23.20 -11.18 -7.58
C ASP A 168 -21.76 -10.63 -7.68
N VAL A 169 -21.29 -10.04 -6.58
CA VAL A 169 -19.93 -9.48 -6.50
C VAL A 169 -18.83 -10.52 -6.65
N SER A 170 -19.10 -11.80 -6.35
CA SER A 170 -18.09 -12.86 -6.46
C SER A 170 -17.77 -13.18 -7.91
N SER A 171 -18.79 -13.11 -8.78
CA SER A 171 -18.61 -13.23 -10.23
C SER A 171 -18.02 -11.96 -10.85
N LEU A 172 -18.42 -10.77 -10.39
CA LEU A 172 -17.95 -9.50 -10.95
C LEU A 172 -16.48 -9.21 -10.59
N TYR A 173 -16.11 -9.53 -9.36
CA TYR A 173 -14.80 -9.21 -8.79
C TYR A 173 -14.23 -10.43 -8.07
N PRO A 174 -13.82 -11.47 -8.82
CA PRO A 174 -13.28 -12.68 -8.21
C PRO A 174 -12.01 -12.35 -7.42
N ILE A 175 -11.89 -12.96 -6.24
CA ILE A 175 -10.69 -12.85 -5.40
C ILE A 175 -9.64 -13.82 -5.97
N PRO A 176 -8.47 -13.36 -6.45
CA PRO A 176 -7.43 -14.26 -6.90
C PRO A 176 -6.88 -15.09 -5.73
N ASP A 177 -6.81 -16.41 -5.90
CA ASP A 177 -6.37 -17.33 -4.84
C ASP A 177 -4.90 -17.13 -4.44
N LEU A 178 -4.04 -16.81 -5.41
CA LEU A 178 -2.58 -16.81 -5.25
C LEU A 178 -1.94 -15.42 -5.32
N ASP A 179 -2.70 -14.37 -5.63
CA ASP A 179 -2.18 -13.00 -5.67
C ASP A 179 -2.80 -12.17 -4.54
N PRO A 180 -2.13 -12.04 -3.39
CA PRO A 180 -2.63 -11.26 -2.27
C PRO A 180 -2.80 -9.78 -2.60
N ILE A 181 -1.96 -9.22 -3.47
CA ILE A 181 -1.95 -7.80 -3.79
C ILE A 181 -3.11 -7.49 -4.72
N ALA A 182 -3.31 -8.32 -5.75
CA ALA A 182 -4.46 -8.18 -6.64
C ALA A 182 -5.79 -8.47 -5.90
N GLY A 183 -5.77 -9.34 -4.88
CA GLY A 183 -6.94 -9.69 -4.08
C GLY A 183 -7.42 -8.64 -3.10
N VAL A 184 -6.62 -7.61 -2.75
CA VAL A 184 -7.02 -6.58 -1.76
C VAL A 184 -8.33 -5.89 -2.15
N GLY A 185 -8.43 -5.38 -3.38
CA GLY A 185 -9.63 -4.69 -3.85
C GLY A 185 -10.88 -5.57 -3.84
N PRO A 186 -10.86 -6.75 -4.51
CA PRO A 186 -11.95 -7.73 -4.46
C PRO A 186 -12.40 -8.12 -3.05
N ARG A 187 -11.48 -8.32 -2.10
CA ARG A 187 -11.86 -8.68 -0.73
C ARG A 187 -12.53 -7.52 0.02
N ILE A 188 -12.08 -6.28 -0.17
CA ILE A 188 -12.79 -5.10 0.38
C ILE A 188 -14.21 -5.04 -0.19
N ILE A 189 -14.38 -5.27 -1.49
CA ILE A 189 -15.70 -5.29 -2.15
C ILE A 189 -16.60 -6.37 -1.54
N SER A 190 -16.10 -7.60 -1.46
CA SER A 190 -16.83 -8.72 -0.85
C SER A 190 -17.21 -8.44 0.60
N TYR A 191 -16.32 -7.83 1.38
CA TYR A 191 -16.63 -7.40 2.75
C TYR A 191 -17.75 -6.37 2.80
N VAL A 192 -17.68 -5.31 1.97
CA VAL A 192 -18.67 -4.24 1.95
C VAL A 192 -20.04 -4.78 1.54
N ASP A 193 -20.08 -5.60 0.50
CA ASP A 193 -21.32 -6.24 0.02
C ASP A 193 -21.96 -7.08 1.13
N ARG A 194 -21.19 -7.98 1.75
CA ARG A 194 -21.66 -8.80 2.87
C ARG A 194 -22.13 -7.95 4.05
N THR A 195 -21.35 -6.95 4.45
CA THR A 195 -21.67 -6.08 5.59
C THR A 195 -23.02 -5.40 5.42
N VAL A 196 -23.30 -4.91 4.21
CA VAL A 196 -24.59 -4.30 3.90
C VAL A 196 -25.69 -5.34 3.83
N SER A 197 -25.48 -6.47 3.14
CA SER A 197 -26.51 -7.50 2.98
C SER A 197 -26.91 -8.18 4.30
N GLU A 198 -25.98 -8.31 5.26
CA GLU A 198 -26.25 -8.89 6.58
C GLU A 198 -26.83 -7.87 7.58
N MET A 199 -26.83 -6.58 7.23
CA MET A 199 -27.38 -5.53 8.08
C MET A 199 -28.92 -5.61 8.11
N PRO A 200 -29.59 -5.48 9.28
CA PRO A 200 -31.05 -5.49 9.36
C PRO A 200 -31.68 -4.44 8.46
N ASP A 201 -32.79 -4.76 7.79
CA ASP A 201 -33.36 -3.93 6.71
C ASP A 201 -33.51 -2.45 7.07
N ALA A 202 -34.07 -2.13 8.24
CA ALA A 202 -34.23 -0.74 8.69
C ALA A 202 -32.89 -0.04 8.96
N ALA A 203 -31.92 -0.75 9.55
CA ALA A 203 -30.57 -0.23 9.78
C ALA A 203 -29.82 -0.04 8.45
N ARG A 204 -29.96 -1.00 7.53
CA ARG A 204 -29.40 -0.94 6.17
C ARG A 204 -29.91 0.26 5.41
N GLU A 205 -31.22 0.45 5.34
CA GLU A 205 -31.83 1.59 4.66
C GLU A 205 -31.38 2.92 5.26
N SER A 206 -31.41 3.03 6.59
CA SER A 206 -30.96 4.24 7.28
C SER A 206 -29.48 4.53 7.05
N PHE A 207 -28.62 3.51 7.04
CA PHE A 207 -27.19 3.65 6.75
C PHE A 207 -26.93 4.08 5.31
N LEU A 208 -27.56 3.42 4.33
CA LEU A 208 -27.42 3.75 2.91
C LEU A 208 -27.86 5.19 2.64
N GLU A 209 -29.00 5.61 3.22
CA GLU A 209 -29.52 6.95 3.05
C GLU A 209 -28.61 8.00 3.69
N MET A 210 -28.09 7.75 4.89
CA MET A 210 -27.11 8.64 5.53
C MET A 210 -25.86 8.81 4.68
N VAL A 211 -25.26 7.70 4.20
CA VAL A 211 -24.05 7.74 3.37
C VAL A 211 -24.29 8.49 2.06
N ASN A 212 -25.48 8.31 1.46
CA ASN A 212 -25.90 8.96 0.23
C ASN A 212 -26.13 10.46 0.40
N GLN A 213 -26.97 10.85 1.37
CA GLN A 213 -27.33 12.24 1.63
C GLN A 213 -26.13 13.08 2.05
N SER A 214 -25.29 12.54 2.94
CA SER A 214 -24.09 13.23 3.40
C SER A 214 -22.93 13.18 2.39
N GLN A 215 -23.10 12.43 1.29
CA GLN A 215 -22.09 12.23 0.25
C GLN A 215 -20.70 11.84 0.78
N VAL A 216 -20.67 11.03 1.83
CA VAL A 216 -19.42 10.65 2.52
C VAL A 216 -18.73 9.45 1.89
N THR A 217 -17.46 9.24 2.22
CA THR A 217 -16.73 7.99 1.99
C THR A 217 -16.34 7.37 3.32
N VAL A 218 -16.66 6.10 3.52
CA VAL A 218 -16.27 5.35 4.72
C VAL A 218 -14.92 4.67 4.46
N MET A 219 -13.99 4.85 5.40
CA MET A 219 -12.64 4.31 5.35
C MET A 219 -12.54 3.05 6.20
N VAL A 220 -11.87 2.04 5.65
CA VAL A 220 -11.63 0.77 6.33
C VAL A 220 -10.17 0.34 6.22
N GLU A 221 -9.74 -0.51 7.14
CA GLU A 221 -8.50 -1.27 7.02
C GLU A 221 -8.84 -2.76 6.99
N GLN A 222 -8.47 -3.43 5.90
CA GLN A 222 -8.62 -4.88 5.79
C GLN A 222 -7.38 -5.58 6.36
N ASN A 223 -7.56 -6.31 7.45
CA ASN A 223 -6.56 -7.18 8.04
C ASN A 223 -6.79 -8.59 7.54
N GLU A 224 -5.79 -9.17 6.89
CA GLU A 224 -5.89 -10.47 6.23
C GLU A 224 -4.93 -11.45 6.88
N GLU A 225 -5.44 -12.59 7.34
CA GLU A 225 -4.58 -13.62 7.92
C GLU A 225 -3.50 -14.00 6.91
N ARG A 226 -3.84 -14.23 5.64
CA ARG A 226 -2.88 -14.68 4.62
C ARG A 226 -1.89 -13.60 4.16
N HIS A 227 -2.03 -12.35 4.62
CA HIS A 227 -1.18 -11.24 4.19
C HIS A 227 -0.89 -10.26 5.33
N GLU A 228 0.24 -10.46 5.99
CA GLU A 228 0.72 -9.67 7.11
C GLU A 228 1.77 -8.67 6.67
N HIS A 229 1.74 -7.48 7.28
CA HIS A 229 2.84 -6.53 7.11
C HIS A 229 3.95 -6.83 8.11
N ILE A 230 3.78 -6.41 9.36
CA ILE A 230 4.81 -6.48 10.42
C ILE A 230 4.30 -7.19 11.65
N PHE A 231 3.01 -7.09 11.95
CA PHE A 231 2.40 -7.79 13.08
C PHE A 231 1.68 -9.06 12.62
N PRO A 232 1.69 -10.12 13.44
CA PRO A 232 0.92 -11.33 13.16
C PRO A 232 -0.58 -11.02 13.04
N ILE A 233 -1.26 -11.63 12.06
CA ILE A 233 -2.72 -11.54 11.88
C ILE A 233 -3.27 -12.96 11.94
N GLN A 234 -3.97 -13.27 13.03
CA GLN A 234 -4.47 -14.63 13.30
C GLN A 234 -5.76 -14.98 12.56
N LYS A 235 -6.57 -13.97 12.23
CA LYS A 235 -7.86 -14.12 11.56
C LYS A 235 -8.06 -12.93 10.62
N SER A 236 -8.81 -13.08 9.55
CA SER A 236 -9.16 -11.93 8.70
C SER A 236 -10.33 -11.13 9.28
N TRP A 237 -10.20 -9.80 9.30
CA TRP A 237 -11.26 -8.87 9.70
C TRP A 237 -11.09 -7.51 9.00
N VAL A 238 -12.09 -6.66 9.10
CA VAL A 238 -12.02 -5.29 8.59
C VAL A 238 -12.42 -4.34 9.73
N ASP A 239 -11.60 -3.32 9.95
CA ASP A 239 -11.91 -2.26 10.91
C ASP A 239 -12.31 -1.00 10.15
N HIS A 240 -13.38 -0.35 10.58
CA HIS A 240 -13.73 1.00 10.17
C HIS A 240 -12.85 2.00 10.92
N VAL A 241 -12.28 2.97 10.20
CA VAL A 241 -11.26 3.87 10.74
C VAL A 241 -11.63 5.34 10.66
N ALA A 242 -12.47 5.75 9.70
CA ALA A 242 -12.95 7.13 9.57
C ALA A 242 -14.13 7.23 8.59
N ILE A 243 -14.83 8.36 8.65
CA ILE A 243 -15.76 8.83 7.61
C ILE A 243 -15.19 10.12 7.04
N LEU A 244 -15.15 10.24 5.72
CA LEU A 244 -14.66 11.42 5.01
C LEU A 244 -15.81 12.19 4.38
N THR A 245 -15.76 13.51 4.46
CA THR A 245 -16.65 14.42 3.72
C THR A 245 -16.50 14.23 2.21
N SER A 246 -17.42 14.83 1.45
CA SER A 246 -17.33 14.93 -0.01
C SER A 246 -16.05 15.65 -0.50
N GLU A 247 -15.38 16.41 0.38
CA GLU A 247 -14.10 17.06 0.09
C GLU A 247 -12.89 16.18 0.44
N GLY A 248 -13.07 15.13 1.24
CA GLY A 248 -12.02 14.19 1.66
C GLY A 248 -11.41 14.51 3.03
N PHE A 249 -12.02 15.42 3.79
CA PHE A 249 -11.63 15.69 5.17
C PHE A 249 -12.33 14.72 6.12
N PRO A 250 -11.68 14.26 7.19
CA PRO A 250 -12.34 13.43 8.19
C PRO A 250 -13.50 14.17 8.86
N TRP A 251 -14.60 13.47 9.12
CA TRP A 251 -15.55 13.85 10.16
C TRP A 251 -14.87 13.88 11.54
N SER A 252 -15.51 14.52 12.52
CA SER A 252 -15.11 14.35 13.91
C SER A 252 -15.10 12.86 14.23
N GLN A 253 -14.02 12.37 14.85
CA GLN A 253 -13.90 10.95 15.16
C GLN A 253 -14.96 10.48 16.13
N HIS A 254 -15.41 11.35 17.04
CA HIS A 254 -16.54 11.07 17.91
C HIS A 254 -17.80 10.71 17.09
N GLU A 255 -18.20 11.60 16.17
CA GLU A 255 -19.40 11.40 15.34
C GLU A 255 -19.27 10.20 14.39
N ALA A 256 -18.10 10.02 13.78
CA ALA A 256 -17.84 8.87 12.92
C ALA A 256 -17.95 7.55 13.69
N PHE A 257 -17.46 7.51 14.93
CA PHE A 257 -17.48 6.29 15.75
C PHE A 257 -18.87 6.02 16.33
N GLU A 258 -19.65 7.05 16.65
CA GLU A 258 -21.07 6.89 16.96
C GLU A 258 -21.85 6.29 15.80
N VAL A 259 -21.53 6.66 14.56
CA VAL A 259 -22.09 6.03 13.36
C VAL A 259 -21.69 4.57 13.28
N PHE A 260 -20.41 4.24 13.51
CA PHE A 260 -19.97 2.85 13.48
C PHE A 260 -20.69 2.00 14.55
N ASP A 261 -20.78 2.51 15.78
CA ASP A 261 -21.45 1.83 16.88
C ASP A 261 -22.95 1.66 16.61
N ARG A 262 -23.62 2.69 16.08
CA ARG A 262 -25.05 2.65 15.72
C ARG A 262 -25.39 1.55 14.72
N TYR A 263 -24.52 1.31 13.73
CA TYR A 263 -24.76 0.34 12.67
C TYR A 263 -24.02 -0.99 12.89
N GLY A 264 -23.46 -1.23 14.08
CA GLY A 264 -22.76 -2.47 14.40
C GLY A 264 -21.49 -2.70 13.57
N LEU A 265 -20.88 -1.63 13.08
CA LEU A 265 -19.69 -1.67 12.25
C LEU A 265 -18.45 -1.81 13.14
N ARG A 266 -17.69 -2.90 12.97
CA ARG A 266 -16.43 -3.11 13.70
C ARG A 266 -15.47 -1.96 13.43
N ARG A 267 -14.91 -1.35 14.47
CA ARG A 267 -14.00 -0.21 14.35
C ARG A 267 -12.76 -0.39 15.22
N VAL A 268 -11.72 0.40 14.93
CA VAL A 268 -10.54 0.49 15.79
C VAL A 268 -10.88 1.09 17.15
N ALA A 269 -9.96 0.98 18.11
CA ALA A 269 -10.08 1.68 19.39
C ALA A 269 -9.97 3.20 19.17
N LEU A 270 -10.70 3.97 19.98
CA LEU A 270 -10.69 5.43 19.98
C LEU A 270 -10.49 5.93 21.41
N GLU A 271 -9.53 6.81 21.57
CA GLU A 271 -9.33 7.62 22.76
C GLU A 271 -9.46 9.10 22.39
N ILE A 272 -10.26 9.85 23.15
CA ILE A 272 -10.45 11.29 22.93
C ILE A 272 -9.71 12.04 24.03
N CYS A 273 -8.76 12.89 23.64
CA CYS A 273 -8.01 13.74 24.56
C CYS A 273 -8.31 15.22 24.30
N THR A 274 -8.98 15.87 25.24
CA THR A 274 -9.34 17.30 25.18
C THR A 274 -8.20 18.23 25.61
N ASP A 275 -7.10 17.69 26.12
CA ASP A 275 -5.95 18.44 26.60
C ASP A 275 -4.77 18.26 25.62
N MET A 276 -4.55 19.27 24.79
CA MET A 276 -3.46 19.27 23.79
C MET A 276 -2.06 19.20 24.43
N SER A 277 -1.90 19.54 25.72
CA SER A 277 -0.59 19.41 26.39
C SER A 277 -0.14 17.95 26.53
N LYS A 278 -1.07 16.99 26.48
CA LYS A 278 -0.80 15.55 26.52
C LYS A 278 -0.41 14.95 25.18
N LEU A 279 -0.44 15.74 24.10
CA LEU A 279 -0.13 15.23 22.76
C LEU A 279 1.27 14.60 22.72
N SER A 280 2.28 15.31 23.24
CA SER A 280 3.67 14.81 23.23
C SER A 280 3.83 13.51 24.00
N SER A 281 3.31 13.43 25.23
CA SER A 281 3.41 12.20 26.03
C SER A 281 2.67 11.03 25.37
N SER A 282 1.51 11.29 24.77
CA SER A 282 0.77 10.25 24.04
C SER A 282 1.57 9.73 22.85
N MET A 283 2.23 10.62 22.10
CA MET A 283 3.12 10.21 21.00
C MET A 283 4.29 9.36 21.50
N ASP A 284 4.89 9.70 22.64
CA ASP A 284 5.98 8.93 23.23
C ASP A 284 5.51 7.54 23.70
N ASP A 285 4.33 7.45 24.31
CA ASP A 285 3.71 6.17 24.69
C ASP A 285 3.48 5.28 23.46
N ILE A 286 3.00 5.86 22.36
CA ILE A 286 2.82 5.14 21.08
C ILE A 286 4.16 4.67 20.51
N ARG A 287 5.21 5.50 20.54
CA ARG A 287 6.55 5.11 20.06
C ARG A 287 7.12 3.94 20.86
N ASN A 288 6.88 3.93 22.17
CA ASN A 288 7.33 2.90 23.09
C ASN A 288 6.51 1.59 23.03
N SER A 289 5.38 1.57 22.33
CA SER A 289 4.58 0.34 22.13
C SER A 289 5.41 -0.73 21.41
N THR A 290 5.18 -1.99 21.77
CA THR A 290 5.82 -3.16 21.12
C THR A 290 4.81 -4.12 20.48
N ASP A 291 3.53 -3.83 20.65
CA ASP A 291 2.39 -4.67 20.30
C ASP A 291 1.51 -4.07 19.19
N THR A 292 1.79 -2.84 18.76
CA THR A 292 1.05 -2.17 17.69
C THR A 292 1.97 -1.52 16.66
N GLU A 293 1.47 -1.30 15.45
CA GLU A 293 2.18 -0.46 14.46
C GLU A 293 2.33 0.99 14.92
N GLY A 294 1.39 1.44 15.74
CA GLY A 294 1.32 2.78 16.28
C GLY A 294 -0.12 3.30 16.20
N ALA A 295 -0.27 4.60 15.95
CA ALA A 295 -1.56 5.26 15.95
C ALA A 295 -1.70 6.29 14.82
N VAL A 296 -2.96 6.62 14.51
CA VAL A 296 -3.32 7.83 13.76
C VAL A 296 -4.01 8.78 14.74
N LEU A 297 -3.46 9.98 14.88
CA LEU A 297 -3.99 11.04 15.70
C LEU A 297 -4.73 12.04 14.82
N TYR A 298 -6.00 12.26 15.12
CA TYR A 298 -6.85 13.24 14.47
C TYR A 298 -6.83 14.51 15.29
N LEU A 299 -6.30 15.59 14.72
CA LEU A 299 -6.32 16.91 15.34
C LEU A 299 -7.65 17.58 15.01
N GLU A 300 -8.34 18.07 16.03
CA GLU A 300 -9.67 18.66 15.87
C GLU A 300 -9.80 19.95 16.67
N ARG A 301 -10.67 20.84 16.19
CA ARG A 301 -11.22 21.94 16.97
C ARG A 301 -12.32 21.42 17.90
N LEU A 302 -12.75 22.24 18.86
CA LEU A 302 -13.84 21.89 19.78
C LEU A 302 -15.20 21.72 19.06
N ASP A 303 -15.37 22.36 17.89
CA ASP A 303 -16.55 22.22 17.04
C ASP A 303 -16.52 20.98 16.13
N GLY A 304 -15.51 20.11 16.27
CA GLY A 304 -15.38 18.87 15.50
C GLY A 304 -14.75 19.04 14.12
N VAL A 305 -14.37 20.26 13.71
CA VAL A 305 -13.68 20.49 12.44
C VAL A 305 -12.27 19.89 12.50
N ALA A 306 -11.94 19.07 11.49
CA ALA A 306 -10.62 18.46 11.36
C ALA A 306 -9.54 19.50 11.02
N VAL A 307 -8.49 19.56 11.84
CA VAL A 307 -7.30 20.38 11.65
C VAL A 307 -6.24 19.63 10.86
N GLY A 308 -6.07 18.34 11.13
CA GLY A 308 -5.07 17.52 10.45
C GLY A 308 -5.02 16.09 10.95
N LEU A 309 -4.14 15.31 10.32
CA LEU A 309 -3.85 13.92 10.66
C LEU A 309 -2.36 13.77 10.93
N ILE A 310 -2.02 13.12 12.03
CA ILE A 310 -0.65 12.74 12.36
C ILE A 310 -0.61 11.22 12.44
N LYS A 311 0.39 10.61 11.81
CA LYS A 311 0.74 9.21 12.11
C LYS A 311 1.89 9.19 13.10
N VAL A 312 1.83 8.26 14.05
CA VAL A 312 2.95 7.93 14.94
C VAL A 312 3.14 6.43 14.84
N LYS A 313 4.38 6.00 14.66
CA LYS A 313 4.73 4.58 14.55
C LYS A 313 5.51 4.17 15.77
N SER A 314 5.32 2.92 16.19
CA SER A 314 6.17 2.35 17.23
C SER A 314 7.58 2.14 16.73
N ASP A 315 8.57 2.36 17.60
CA ASP A 315 9.97 2.10 17.32
C ASP A 315 10.17 0.61 16.97
N HIS A 316 9.43 -0.27 17.66
CA HIS A 316 9.37 -1.69 17.35
C HIS A 316 8.99 -1.95 15.89
N TYR A 317 7.91 -1.33 15.40
CA TYR A 317 7.46 -1.47 14.02
C TYR A 317 8.52 -0.97 13.03
N VAL A 318 9.11 0.21 13.28
CA VAL A 318 10.09 0.82 12.38
C VAL A 318 11.32 -0.08 12.22
N ILE A 319 11.84 -0.64 13.32
CA ILE A 319 12.98 -1.57 13.32
C ILE A 319 12.63 -2.87 12.58
N ALA A 320 11.46 -3.47 12.85
CA ALA A 320 11.01 -4.69 12.19
C ALA A 320 10.82 -4.47 10.68
N ARG A 321 10.23 -3.34 10.28
CA ARG A 321 10.06 -2.95 8.88
C ARG A 321 11.41 -2.76 8.19
N ARG A 322 12.36 -2.05 8.81
CA ARG A 322 13.72 -1.86 8.28
C ARG A 322 14.40 -3.21 8.02
N THR A 323 14.27 -4.15 8.96
CA THR A 323 14.75 -5.53 8.80
C THR A 323 14.14 -6.18 7.57
N ARG A 324 12.80 -6.21 7.46
CA ARG A 324 12.09 -6.80 6.32
C ARG A 324 12.56 -6.24 4.98
N GLU A 325 12.61 -4.91 4.85
CA GLU A 325 12.94 -4.27 3.57
C GLU A 325 14.37 -4.56 3.12
N ILE A 326 15.33 -4.64 4.06
CA ILE A 326 16.71 -5.01 3.75
C ILE A 326 16.80 -6.49 3.36
N LEU A 327 16.08 -7.38 4.06
CA LEU A 327 16.07 -8.83 3.80
C LEU A 327 15.41 -9.22 2.47
N ARG A 328 14.50 -8.40 1.92
CA ARG A 328 13.88 -8.67 0.59
C ARG A 328 14.91 -8.95 -0.50
N GLY A 329 16.08 -8.30 -0.45
CA GLY A 329 17.17 -8.55 -1.39
C GLY A 329 17.78 -9.96 -1.26
N LEU A 330 17.92 -10.45 -0.03
CA LEU A 330 18.43 -11.78 0.29
C LEU A 330 17.43 -12.87 -0.13
N VAL A 331 16.15 -12.68 0.19
CA VAL A 331 15.09 -13.63 -0.19
C VAL A 331 15.02 -13.76 -1.71
N LYS A 332 15.05 -12.63 -2.43
CA LYS A 332 15.12 -12.65 -3.90
C LYS A 332 16.37 -13.36 -4.45
N ALA A 333 17.50 -13.25 -3.75
CA ALA A 333 18.73 -13.93 -4.17
C ALA A 333 18.63 -15.46 -4.02
N SER A 334 17.88 -15.94 -3.03
CA SER A 334 17.61 -17.37 -2.82
C SER A 334 16.87 -18.02 -3.99
N GLU A 335 15.98 -17.26 -4.64
CA GLU A 335 15.25 -17.70 -5.84
C GLU A 335 16.17 -17.74 -7.08
N GLY A 336 17.23 -16.92 -7.09
CA GLY A 336 18.11 -16.72 -8.25
C GLY A 336 19.36 -17.60 -8.30
N ARG A 337 19.46 -18.67 -7.50
CA ARG A 337 20.63 -19.57 -7.39
C ARG A 337 21.96 -18.85 -7.09
N LYS A 338 21.91 -17.68 -6.45
CA LYS A 338 23.12 -16.98 -6.02
C LYS A 338 23.73 -17.67 -4.80
N PRO A 339 25.06 -17.61 -4.58
CA PRO A 339 25.67 -18.10 -3.34
C PRO A 339 25.09 -17.35 -2.14
N LEU A 340 24.31 -18.04 -1.32
CA LEU A 340 23.51 -17.42 -0.26
C LEU A 340 24.37 -16.88 0.89
N GLU A 341 25.50 -17.51 1.17
CA GLU A 341 26.45 -17.08 2.19
C GLU A 341 27.04 -15.70 1.86
N LEU A 342 27.37 -15.48 0.58
CA LEU A 342 27.89 -14.20 0.13
C LEU A 342 26.82 -13.10 0.21
N GLU A 343 25.58 -13.41 -0.17
CA GLU A 343 24.47 -12.47 -0.08
C GLU A 343 24.03 -12.21 1.36
N LEU A 344 24.16 -13.20 2.26
CA LEU A 344 23.95 -13.05 3.70
C LEU A 344 24.95 -12.05 4.28
N GLU A 345 26.25 -12.19 4.02
CA GLU A 345 27.27 -11.26 4.54
C GLU A 345 27.06 -9.82 4.04
N LYS A 346 26.71 -9.66 2.75
CA LYS A 346 26.30 -8.35 2.23
C LYS A 346 25.05 -7.80 2.93
N THR A 347 24.09 -8.66 3.24
CA THR A 347 22.85 -8.29 3.92
C THR A 347 23.13 -7.88 5.37
N LYS A 348 24.00 -8.59 6.10
CA LYS A 348 24.45 -8.19 7.44
C LYS A 348 25.10 -6.81 7.44
N GLY A 349 25.98 -6.54 6.47
CA GLY A 349 26.57 -5.20 6.30
C GLY A 349 25.52 -4.10 6.11
N LYS A 350 24.48 -4.36 5.30
CA LYS A 350 23.36 -3.44 5.10
C LYS A 350 22.48 -3.28 6.34
N LEU A 351 22.31 -4.33 7.14
CA LEU A 351 21.55 -4.28 8.39
C LEU A 351 22.25 -3.41 9.43
N ARG A 352 23.57 -3.56 9.61
CA ARG A 352 24.37 -2.69 10.50
C ARG A 352 24.22 -1.23 10.15
N GLU A 353 24.42 -0.90 8.87
CA GLU A 353 24.28 0.47 8.39
C GLU A 353 22.83 0.95 8.50
N GLY A 354 21.87 0.13 8.07
CA GLY A 354 20.45 0.45 8.12
C GLY A 354 19.96 0.80 9.53
N MET A 355 20.33 0.00 10.54
CA MET A 355 19.96 0.27 11.93
C MET A 355 20.68 1.49 12.49
N LYS A 356 21.96 1.69 12.16
CA LYS A 356 22.72 2.89 12.54
C LYS A 356 22.09 4.18 12.01
N THR A 357 21.45 4.13 10.84
CA THR A 357 20.79 5.27 10.21
C THR A 357 19.36 5.54 10.72
N LEU A 358 18.85 4.75 11.67
CA LEU A 358 17.56 5.01 12.31
C LEU A 358 17.67 6.09 13.41
N THR A 359 18.39 7.16 13.15
CA THR A 359 18.68 8.25 14.12
C THR A 359 17.43 8.94 14.68
N HIS A 360 16.29 8.71 14.03
CA HIS A 360 14.99 9.23 14.41
C HIS A 360 14.23 8.32 15.40
N VAL A 361 14.64 7.05 15.53
CA VAL A 361 14.12 6.10 16.53
C VAL A 361 14.80 6.39 17.87
N ALA A 362 14.02 6.44 18.96
CA ALA A 362 14.56 6.79 20.27
C ALA A 362 15.62 5.77 20.73
N GLY A 363 16.73 6.25 21.28
CA GLY A 363 17.83 5.39 21.74
C GLY A 363 18.68 4.76 20.62
N CYS A 364 18.59 5.24 19.37
CA CYS A 364 19.35 4.67 18.26
C CYS A 364 20.87 4.69 18.48
N ALA A 365 21.43 5.77 19.04
CA ALA A 365 22.88 5.86 19.25
C ALA A 365 23.40 4.79 20.22
N GLU A 366 22.57 4.42 21.18
CA GLU A 366 22.83 3.47 22.25
C GLU A 366 22.56 2.01 21.81
N HIS A 367 21.50 1.79 21.03
CA HIS A 367 20.96 0.45 20.79
C HIS A 367 21.11 -0.08 19.36
N HIS A 368 21.57 0.72 18.39
CA HIS A 368 21.64 0.26 16.99
C HIS A 368 22.49 -1.01 16.78
N GLN A 369 23.50 -1.24 17.60
CA GLN A 369 24.32 -2.44 17.57
C GLN A 369 23.53 -3.69 17.99
N GLU A 370 22.73 -3.58 19.05
CA GLU A 370 21.84 -4.65 19.50
C GLU A 370 20.78 -4.96 18.45
N TRP A 371 20.15 -3.92 17.88
CA TRP A 371 19.13 -4.08 16.85
C TRP A 371 19.68 -4.73 15.59
N SER A 372 20.87 -4.30 15.14
CA SER A 372 21.53 -4.90 13.98
C SER A 372 21.91 -6.35 14.26
N LYS A 373 22.47 -6.67 15.42
CA LYS A 373 22.78 -8.04 15.82
C LYS A 373 21.53 -8.94 15.77
N ARG A 374 20.41 -8.48 16.33
CA ARG A 374 19.13 -9.20 16.28
C ARG A 374 18.66 -9.45 14.84
N ALA A 375 18.74 -8.44 13.97
CA ALA A 375 18.36 -8.58 12.57
C ALA A 375 19.31 -9.50 11.78
N GLU A 376 20.60 -9.50 12.09
CA GLU A 376 21.59 -10.42 11.52
C GLU A 376 21.32 -11.87 11.94
N ASP A 377 20.94 -12.08 13.20
CA ASP A 377 20.58 -13.40 13.73
C ASP A 377 19.30 -13.91 13.06
N PHE A 378 18.31 -13.05 12.82
CA PHE A 378 17.12 -13.39 12.03
C PHE A 378 17.49 -13.80 10.60
N ALA A 379 18.31 -13.01 9.91
CA ALA A 379 18.76 -13.33 8.55
C ALA A 379 19.53 -14.64 8.48
N SER A 380 20.40 -14.90 9.47
CA SER A 380 21.19 -16.13 9.56
C SER A 380 20.31 -17.35 9.85
N SER A 381 19.34 -17.22 10.75
CA SER A 381 18.34 -18.26 11.07
C SER A 381 17.50 -18.61 9.84
N TRP A 382 17.08 -17.59 9.07
CA TRP A 382 16.36 -17.78 7.81
C TRP A 382 17.19 -18.51 6.75
N VAL A 383 18.44 -18.08 6.50
CA VAL A 383 19.33 -18.72 5.51
C VAL A 383 19.69 -20.16 5.93
N GLY A 384 20.03 -20.38 7.19
CA GLY A 384 20.34 -21.72 7.69
C GLY A 384 19.16 -22.68 7.52
N THR A 385 17.94 -22.21 7.83
CA THR A 385 16.71 -22.99 7.60
C THR A 385 16.51 -23.25 6.11
N PHE A 386 16.63 -22.23 5.26
CA PHE A 386 16.49 -22.38 3.82
C PHE A 386 17.45 -23.44 3.25
N GLN A 387 18.73 -23.39 3.65
CA GLN A 387 19.75 -24.31 3.14
C GLN A 387 19.56 -25.75 3.62
N ALA A 388 19.16 -25.95 4.87
CA ALA A 388 18.91 -27.28 5.45
C ALA A 388 17.58 -27.91 5.00
N SER A 389 16.71 -27.14 4.36
CA SER A 389 15.35 -27.55 3.99
C SER A 389 15.28 -28.21 2.61
N ASP A 390 14.26 -29.05 2.42
CA ASP A 390 13.86 -29.54 1.11
C ASP A 390 13.24 -28.43 0.23
N ASP A 391 12.99 -28.75 -1.05
CA ASP A 391 12.48 -27.79 -2.02
C ASP A 391 11.08 -27.25 -1.68
N VAL A 392 10.22 -28.04 -1.03
CA VAL A 392 8.88 -27.62 -0.63
C VAL A 392 8.98 -26.61 0.50
N THR A 393 9.77 -26.93 1.52
CA THR A 393 10.00 -26.09 2.70
C THR A 393 10.73 -24.80 2.33
N ARG A 394 11.67 -24.84 1.37
CA ARG A 394 12.31 -23.63 0.81
C ARG A 394 11.30 -22.69 0.16
N ARG A 395 10.40 -23.21 -0.69
CA ARG A 395 9.32 -22.41 -1.30
C ARG A 395 8.38 -21.86 -0.24
N ALA A 396 7.99 -22.70 0.73
CA ALA A 396 7.11 -22.28 1.83
C ALA A 396 7.77 -21.17 2.67
N LEU A 397 9.07 -21.24 2.93
CA LEU A 397 9.79 -20.21 3.69
C LEU A 397 9.85 -18.87 2.94
N VAL A 398 9.99 -18.89 1.61
CA VAL A 398 9.91 -17.70 0.75
C VAL A 398 8.50 -17.12 0.76
N THR A 399 7.47 -17.97 0.59
CA THR A 399 6.06 -17.57 0.70
C THR A 399 5.77 -16.96 2.07
N GLU A 400 6.18 -17.61 3.16
CA GLU A 400 5.98 -17.12 4.54
C GLU A 400 6.65 -15.75 4.73
N PHE A 401 7.86 -15.53 4.20
CA PHE A 401 8.49 -14.22 4.28
C PHE A 401 7.69 -13.13 3.55
N HIS A 402 7.13 -13.44 2.38
CA HIS A 402 6.36 -12.47 1.59
C HIS A 402 4.96 -12.21 2.13
N MET A 403 4.32 -13.24 2.70
CA MET A 403 2.91 -13.25 3.04
C MET A 403 2.65 -13.13 4.54
N LYS A 404 3.58 -13.60 5.36
CA LYS A 404 3.42 -13.85 6.79
C LYS A 404 4.65 -13.36 7.58
N PHE A 405 5.22 -12.23 7.15
CA PHE A 405 6.45 -11.71 7.76
C PHE A 405 6.28 -11.46 9.26
N GLY A 406 5.13 -10.93 9.69
CA GLY A 406 4.90 -10.62 11.10
C GLY A 406 4.93 -11.85 11.99
N SER A 407 4.19 -12.90 11.61
CA SER A 407 4.22 -14.21 12.25
C SER A 407 5.61 -14.83 12.25
N LEU A 408 6.31 -14.77 11.11
CA LEU A 408 7.68 -15.29 10.98
C LEU A 408 8.67 -14.59 11.90
N TYR A 409 8.64 -13.26 11.93
CA TYR A 409 9.53 -12.45 12.74
C TYR A 409 9.21 -12.57 14.24
N HIS A 410 7.93 -12.57 14.61
CA HIS A 410 7.49 -12.77 15.99
C HIS A 410 7.93 -14.14 16.55
N ARG A 411 7.80 -15.22 15.76
CA ARG A 411 8.32 -16.55 16.16
C ARG A 411 9.83 -16.53 16.38
N PHE A 412 10.57 -15.83 15.53
CA PHE A 412 12.01 -15.67 15.71
C PHE A 412 12.33 -14.92 17.00
N LEU A 413 11.64 -13.81 17.30
CA LEU A 413 11.87 -13.09 18.55
C LEU A 413 11.64 -13.99 19.78
N ALA A 414 10.62 -14.86 19.73
CA ALA A 414 10.29 -15.75 20.84
C ALA A 414 11.26 -16.96 21.00
N SER A 415 11.79 -17.50 19.89
CA SER A 415 12.49 -18.80 19.90
C SER A 415 13.89 -18.80 19.29
N GLN A 416 14.33 -17.68 18.72
CA GLN A 416 15.52 -17.52 17.87
C GLN A 416 15.51 -18.44 16.63
N LYS A 417 14.34 -19.00 16.28
CA LYS A 417 14.14 -19.88 15.14
C LYS A 417 12.99 -19.36 14.28
N VAL A 418 13.11 -19.54 12.96
CA VAL A 418 12.05 -19.16 12.00
C VAL A 418 10.98 -20.24 11.82
N LEU A 419 11.26 -21.46 12.28
CA LEU A 419 10.33 -22.60 12.28
C LEU A 419 9.46 -22.63 13.56
N PRO A 420 8.27 -23.28 13.50
CA PRO A 420 7.64 -23.92 12.34
C PRO A 420 7.07 -22.92 11.32
N LEU A 421 6.83 -23.34 10.07
CA LEU A 421 6.13 -22.53 9.06
C LEU A 421 4.62 -22.71 9.18
N SER A 422 3.83 -21.76 8.65
CA SER A 422 2.37 -21.91 8.61
C SER A 422 1.94 -22.99 7.62
N ASP A 423 0.82 -23.64 7.91
CA ASP A 423 0.20 -24.62 7.01
C ASP A 423 -0.14 -24.02 5.64
N PHE A 424 -0.61 -22.76 5.64
CA PHE A 424 -0.88 -21.99 4.43
C PHE A 424 0.34 -21.92 3.49
N SER A 425 1.51 -21.54 4.01
CA SER A 425 2.71 -21.42 3.20
C SER A 425 3.18 -22.78 2.66
N LEU A 426 3.02 -23.85 3.45
CA LEU A 426 3.31 -25.22 3.01
C LEU A 426 2.35 -25.68 1.91
N GLU A 427 1.05 -25.37 2.02
CA GLU A 427 0.03 -25.68 1.02
C GLU A 427 0.33 -24.98 -0.32
N VAL A 428 0.56 -23.66 -0.29
CA VAL A 428 0.91 -22.87 -1.47
C VAL A 428 2.18 -23.41 -2.14
N ALA A 429 3.19 -23.76 -1.33
CA ALA A 429 4.46 -24.30 -1.83
C ALA A 429 4.34 -25.70 -2.47
N ARG A 430 3.40 -26.53 -1.98
CA ARG A 430 3.07 -27.83 -2.56
C ARG A 430 2.28 -27.67 -3.85
N ALA A 431 1.31 -26.77 -3.90
CA ALA A 431 0.53 -26.47 -5.09
C ALA A 431 1.39 -25.92 -6.24
N ALA A 432 2.43 -25.14 -5.92
CA ALA A 432 3.38 -24.61 -6.89
C ALA A 432 4.45 -25.62 -7.35
N ALA A 433 4.54 -26.80 -6.74
CA ALA A 433 5.51 -27.81 -7.15
C ALA A 433 5.14 -28.34 -8.55
N PRO A 434 6.09 -28.42 -9.50
CA PRO A 434 5.81 -29.04 -10.78
C PRO A 434 5.35 -30.48 -10.54
N ARG A 435 4.17 -30.85 -11.10
CA ARG A 435 3.64 -32.22 -11.05
C ARG A 435 4.59 -33.15 -11.81
N ARG A 436 5.66 -33.61 -11.14
CA ARG A 436 6.54 -34.67 -11.65
C ARG A 436 5.74 -35.96 -11.63
N GLY A 437 5.04 -36.28 -12.73
CA GLY A 437 4.29 -37.53 -12.85
C GLY A 437 3.01 -37.50 -13.66
N GLY A 438 2.66 -36.40 -14.35
CA GLY A 438 1.74 -36.55 -15.47
C GLY A 438 2.39 -37.50 -16.49
N PRO A 439 1.68 -38.53 -17.00
CA PRO A 439 2.23 -39.36 -18.06
C PRO A 439 2.72 -38.43 -19.16
N LEU A 440 3.97 -38.63 -19.59
CA LEU A 440 4.45 -38.03 -20.83
C LEU A 440 3.36 -38.29 -21.87
N PRO A 441 2.89 -37.28 -22.62
CA PRO A 441 2.05 -37.56 -23.78
C PRO A 441 2.81 -38.63 -24.57
N SER A 442 2.17 -39.80 -24.72
CA SER A 442 2.72 -40.90 -25.49
C SER A 442 3.23 -40.31 -26.79
N GLU A 443 4.50 -40.55 -27.11
CA GLU A 443 5.07 -40.18 -28.39
C GLU A 443 4.11 -40.71 -29.47
N GLU A 444 3.35 -39.81 -30.08
CA GLU A 444 2.53 -40.15 -31.23
C GLU A 444 3.49 -40.60 -32.33
N ASP A 445 3.19 -41.79 -32.85
CA ASP A 445 3.89 -42.46 -33.94
C ASP A 445 4.21 -41.51 -35.09
N PRO A 446 5.49 -41.40 -35.52
CA PRO A 446 5.88 -40.54 -36.64
C PRO A 446 5.42 -41.03 -38.03
N ASP A 447 4.66 -42.12 -38.13
CA ASP A 447 4.21 -42.73 -39.40
C ASP A 447 2.76 -42.40 -39.78
N SER A 448 2.38 -41.12 -39.69
CA SER A 448 1.15 -40.63 -40.32
C SER A 448 1.47 -39.76 -41.55
N PRO A 449 1.07 -40.17 -42.77
CA PRO A 449 1.42 -39.46 -44.00
C PRO A 449 0.72 -38.10 -44.11
N GLN A 450 1.52 -37.02 -44.18
CA GLN A 450 1.05 -35.68 -44.47
C GLN A 450 0.76 -35.52 -45.97
N HIS A 451 -0.50 -35.30 -46.33
CA HIS A 451 -0.87 -34.69 -47.60
C HIS A 451 -0.78 -33.16 -47.48
N GLY A 452 0.10 -32.54 -48.27
CA GLY A 452 -0.03 -31.14 -48.67
C GLY A 452 -1.21 -30.94 -49.65
N PRO A 453 -1.55 -29.69 -50.04
CA PRO A 453 -0.58 -28.87 -50.76
C PRO A 453 -0.59 -27.34 -50.51
N SER A 454 0.54 -26.71 -50.91
CA SER A 454 0.75 -25.47 -51.70
C SER A 454 -0.17 -24.25 -51.51
N ASP A 455 0.21 -22.99 -51.73
CA ASP A 455 1.43 -22.23 -52.04
C ASP A 455 0.97 -20.76 -51.95
N GLY A 456 1.89 -19.81 -51.72
CA GLY A 456 1.56 -18.39 -51.77
C GLY A 456 2.71 -17.46 -51.37
N GLU A 457 3.64 -17.27 -52.30
CA GLU A 457 4.79 -16.36 -52.26
C GLU A 457 4.43 -14.89 -51.95
N SER A 458 5.34 -14.16 -51.33
CA SER A 458 5.98 -13.01 -51.99
C SER A 458 7.17 -12.45 -51.19
N ALA A 459 8.18 -12.06 -51.95
CA ALA A 459 9.53 -11.67 -51.55
C ALA A 459 9.65 -10.19 -51.16
N GLY A 460 10.77 -9.85 -50.51
CA GLY A 460 11.21 -8.47 -50.32
C GLY A 460 12.60 -8.38 -49.69
N GLU A 461 13.63 -8.45 -50.54
CA GLU A 461 15.04 -8.23 -50.21
C GLU A 461 15.36 -6.79 -49.78
N GLY A 462 16.43 -6.61 -49.00
CA GLY A 462 17.03 -5.30 -48.74
C GLY A 462 18.34 -5.37 -47.95
N LYS A 463 19.45 -5.64 -48.64
CA LYS A 463 20.83 -5.52 -48.11
C LYS A 463 21.23 -4.05 -47.90
N GLY A 464 22.01 -3.79 -46.85
CA GLY A 464 22.71 -2.52 -46.67
C GLY A 464 23.92 -2.65 -45.72
N GLN A 465 25.12 -2.74 -46.30
CA GLN A 465 26.42 -2.65 -45.62
C GLN A 465 26.75 -1.21 -45.20
N GLY A 466 27.54 -1.03 -44.14
CA GLY A 466 28.20 0.25 -43.89
C GLY A 466 29.07 0.33 -42.63
N LYS A 467 30.39 0.21 -42.84
CA LYS A 467 31.58 0.80 -42.15
C LYS A 467 31.30 1.75 -40.96
N GLY A 468 32.09 1.86 -39.89
CA GLY A 468 33.53 1.74 -39.73
C GLY A 468 33.99 2.48 -38.45
N LYS A 469 35.27 2.31 -38.11
CA LYS A 469 35.98 2.64 -36.86
C LYS A 469 35.96 4.12 -36.43
N GLY A 470 36.13 4.37 -35.12
CA GLY A 470 36.60 5.66 -34.59
C GLY A 470 36.91 5.64 -33.09
N LYS A 471 38.19 5.49 -32.72
CA LYS A 471 38.73 5.74 -31.37
C LYS A 471 38.94 7.26 -31.20
N GLY A 472 38.64 7.79 -30.01
CA GLY A 472 39.02 9.16 -29.63
C GLY A 472 39.08 9.34 -28.12
N LYS A 473 40.30 9.35 -27.57
CA LYS A 473 40.61 9.83 -26.21
C LYS A 473 40.63 11.35 -26.22
N GLY A 474 40.05 12.00 -25.20
CA GLY A 474 40.22 13.43 -24.96
C GLY A 474 40.13 13.75 -23.47
N LYS A 475 41.27 13.96 -22.82
CA LYS A 475 41.38 14.64 -21.52
C LYS A 475 41.31 16.14 -21.78
N SER A 476 40.50 16.89 -21.03
CA SER A 476 40.74 18.32 -20.82
C SER A 476 40.44 18.72 -19.38
N LYS A 477 41.49 19.15 -18.69
CA LYS A 477 41.44 19.93 -17.45
C LYS A 477 40.96 21.34 -17.80
N GLY A 478 40.08 21.92 -17.00
CA GLY A 478 39.71 23.33 -17.05
C GLY A 478 39.35 23.84 -15.66
N LYS A 479 40.30 24.52 -15.02
CA LYS A 479 40.07 25.41 -13.87
C LYS A 479 39.48 26.72 -14.41
N SER A 480 38.49 27.33 -13.74
CA SER A 480 38.42 28.78 -13.50
C SER A 480 37.08 29.20 -12.87
N TRP A 481 37.16 29.61 -11.60
CA TRP A 481 36.57 30.81 -10.98
C TRP A 481 35.46 31.56 -11.73
N TRP A 482 34.33 31.80 -11.03
CA TRP A 482 33.71 33.12 -10.88
C TRP A 482 32.95 33.20 -9.53
N ARG A 483 33.40 34.11 -8.66
CA ARG A 483 32.61 34.71 -7.58
C ARG A 483 31.67 35.75 -8.20
N ARG A 484 30.43 35.87 -7.70
CA ARG A 484 29.65 37.12 -7.74
C ARG A 484 28.69 37.19 -6.54
N PRO A 485 28.23 38.40 -6.17
CA PRO A 485 28.18 38.84 -4.78
C PRO A 485 26.78 38.99 -4.20
N ARG A 486 26.73 39.07 -2.87
CA ARG A 486 25.59 39.54 -2.07
C ARG A 486 25.33 41.03 -2.31
N ARG A 487 24.06 41.41 -2.38
CA ARG A 487 23.46 42.69 -1.95
C ARG A 487 22.00 42.37 -1.55
N SER A 488 21.70 42.51 -0.25
CA SER A 488 21.10 43.66 0.44
C SER A 488 19.58 43.63 0.32
#